data_AF-A0A951C2M1-F1
#
_entry.id   AF-A0A951C2M1-F1
#
_cell.length_a   1.000
_cell.length_b   1.000
_cell.length_c   1.000
_cell.angle_alpha   90.00
_cell.angle_beta   90.00
_cell.angle_gamma   90.00
#
_symmetry.space_group_name_H-M   'P 1'
#
loop_
_entity.id
_entity.type
_entity.pdbx_description
1 polymer ?
#
loop_
_entity_poly.entity_id
_entity_poly.type
_entity_poly.pdbx_seq_one_letter_code
_entity_poly.pdbx_strand_id
1 'polypeptide(L)'
;MRILLLILFAASGCSALIYEIVWFQLLTLAIGSTAVSLAFLLAAFMGGLCIGSIGFARLRITGPPLRIYALLELGIGICGILVLAGIPVVGRVYVAAAAHGLPSMFLRGFIAALCMLPPTILMGASLPAIVRQLEGAPEAVSWWGFLYGGNTAGAVFGCLLAGYYLLRIYNTAIATYVAVAINLGVALVSFTVSRGPLGQALSAVNPEFSASRSRLPASILIAIGLSGATALGAEVVWTRLLGMMLGSTVYVFSVILAVFLTGLALGSAAGSWVARRTRNAALAL
;
A
#
# COMPACT_ATOMS: atom_id res chain seq x y z
N MET A 1 14.99 -15.36 -11.48
CA MET A 1 14.80 -15.17 -10.01
C MET A 1 14.49 -13.73 -9.66
N ARG A 2 15.43 -12.77 -9.85
CA ARG A 2 15.22 -11.35 -9.51
C ARG A 2 14.04 -10.71 -10.25
N ILE A 3 13.96 -10.93 -11.56
CA ILE A 3 12.90 -10.38 -12.43
C ILE A 3 11.51 -10.87 -12.01
N LEU A 4 11.37 -12.14 -11.65
CA LEU A 4 10.08 -12.71 -11.23
C LEU A 4 9.57 -12.04 -9.94
N LEU A 5 10.45 -11.86 -8.95
CA LEU A 5 10.08 -11.16 -7.71
C LEU A 5 9.70 -9.70 -7.99
N LEU A 6 10.43 -9.01 -8.86
CA LEU A 6 10.09 -7.65 -9.27
C LEU A 6 8.71 -7.57 -9.95
N ILE A 7 8.38 -8.52 -10.83
CA ILE A 7 7.06 -8.58 -11.48
C ILE A 7 5.96 -8.84 -10.45
N LEU A 8 6.17 -9.76 -9.50
CA LEU A 8 5.20 -10.06 -8.44
C LEU A 8 4.95 -8.84 -7.55
N PHE A 9 6.01 -8.14 -7.13
CA PHE A 9 5.89 -6.91 -6.33
C PHE A 9 5.25 -5.76 -7.10
N ALA A 10 5.57 -5.61 -8.39
CA ALA A 10 4.93 -4.62 -9.24
C ALA A 10 3.44 -4.92 -9.43
N ALA A 11 3.07 -6.18 -9.63
CA ALA A 11 1.67 -6.61 -9.72
C ALA A 11 0.91 -6.34 -8.41
N SER A 12 1.49 -6.67 -7.26
CA SER A 12 0.93 -6.34 -5.93
C SER A 12 0.80 -4.83 -5.69
N GLY A 13 1.80 -4.03 -6.12
CA GLY A 13 1.69 -2.57 -6.09
C GLY A 13 0.57 -2.05 -6.98
N CYS A 14 0.40 -2.65 -8.16
CA CYS A 14 -0.70 -2.31 -9.06
C CYS A 14 -2.07 -2.57 -8.43
N SER A 15 -2.29 -3.77 -7.86
CA SER A 15 -3.57 -4.10 -7.20
C SER A 15 -3.83 -3.21 -5.98
N ALA A 16 -2.80 -2.91 -5.19
CA ALA A 16 -2.87 -2.01 -4.04
C ALA A 16 -3.45 -0.64 -4.41
N LEU A 17 -2.93 -0.03 -5.49
CA LEU A 17 -3.34 1.31 -5.90
C LEU A 17 -4.66 1.32 -6.67
N ILE A 18 -5.02 0.20 -7.32
CA ILE A 18 -6.39 0.02 -7.83
C ILE A 18 -7.38 0.03 -6.66
N TYR A 19 -7.11 -0.69 -5.56
CA TYR A 19 -7.97 -0.65 -4.37
C TYR A 19 -8.05 0.74 -3.78
N GLU A 20 -6.93 1.44 -3.65
CA GLU A 20 -6.90 2.79 -3.07
C GLU A 20 -7.83 3.75 -3.83
N ILE A 21 -7.77 3.74 -5.17
CA ILE A 21 -8.63 4.60 -6.00
C ILE A 21 -10.10 4.17 -5.92
N VAL A 22 -10.39 2.86 -5.96
CA VAL A 22 -11.76 2.35 -5.83
C VAL A 22 -12.34 2.72 -4.46
N TRP A 23 -11.58 2.52 -3.39
CA TRP A 23 -11.98 2.85 -2.03
C TRP A 23 -12.16 4.34 -1.82
N PHE A 24 -11.31 5.17 -2.42
CA PHE A 24 -11.46 6.62 -2.42
C PHE A 24 -12.78 7.05 -3.07
N GLN A 25 -13.13 6.46 -4.21
CA GLN A 25 -14.40 6.73 -4.87
C GLN A 25 -15.59 6.30 -4.01
N LEU A 26 -15.53 5.12 -3.41
CA LEU A 26 -16.60 4.60 -2.55
C LEU A 26 -16.79 5.44 -1.28
N LEU A 27 -15.69 5.88 -0.64
CA LEU A 27 -15.71 6.81 0.48
C LEU A 27 -16.31 8.16 0.10
N THR A 28 -15.90 8.69 -1.05
CA THR A 28 -16.42 9.96 -1.57
C THR A 28 -17.93 9.90 -1.80
N LEU A 29 -18.44 8.78 -2.32
CA LEU A 29 -19.87 8.55 -2.49
C LEU A 29 -20.61 8.41 -1.16
N ALA A 30 -20.00 7.80 -0.14
CA ALA A 30 -20.62 7.60 1.17
C ALA A 30 -20.64 8.87 2.04
N ILE A 31 -19.54 9.63 2.03
CA ILE A 31 -19.30 10.80 2.88
C ILE A 31 -19.78 12.09 2.19
N GLY A 32 -19.65 12.18 0.87
CA GLY A 32 -19.98 13.37 0.07
C GLY A 32 -18.91 14.48 0.08
N SER A 33 -17.80 14.30 0.80
CA SER A 33 -16.69 15.25 0.87
C SER A 33 -15.38 14.58 0.51
N THR A 34 -14.71 15.09 -0.52
CA THR A 34 -13.49 14.50 -1.08
C THR A 34 -12.29 14.64 -0.16
N ALA A 35 -12.10 15.82 0.46
CA ALA A 35 -11.01 16.06 1.38
C ALA A 35 -11.10 15.19 2.64
N VAL A 36 -12.31 15.02 3.20
CA VAL A 36 -12.51 14.19 4.39
C VAL A 36 -12.40 12.71 4.04
N SER A 37 -12.91 12.30 2.89
CA SER A 37 -12.76 10.92 2.38
C SER A 37 -11.29 10.55 2.20
N LEU A 38 -10.50 11.45 1.61
CA LEU A 38 -9.07 11.21 1.42
C LEU A 38 -8.32 11.15 2.74
N ALA A 39 -8.65 12.01 3.71
CA ALA A 39 -8.03 11.97 5.03
C ALA A 39 -8.28 10.63 5.75
N PHE A 40 -9.52 10.12 5.72
CA PHE A 40 -9.83 8.81 6.29
C PHE A 40 -9.17 7.66 5.53
N LEU A 41 -9.15 7.73 4.19
CA LEU A 41 -8.48 6.75 3.34
C LEU A 41 -6.99 6.67 3.67
N LEU A 42 -6.27 7.79 3.62
CA LEU A 42 -4.83 7.83 3.89
C LEU A 42 -4.52 7.43 5.34
N ALA A 43 -5.35 7.83 6.30
CA ALA A 43 -5.19 7.40 7.69
C ALA A 43 -5.35 5.88 7.85
N ALA A 44 -6.36 5.28 7.24
CA ALA A 44 -6.58 3.83 7.29
C ALA A 44 -5.51 3.04 6.49
N PHE A 45 -5.09 3.57 5.35
CA PHE A 45 -4.09 2.96 4.49
C PHE A 45 -2.71 3.02 5.14
N MET A 46 -2.21 4.21 5.48
CA MET A 46 -0.90 4.38 6.10
C MET A 46 -0.85 3.84 7.53
N GLY A 47 -1.92 4.02 8.30
CA GLY A 47 -2.07 3.42 9.63
C GLY A 47 -2.06 1.90 9.58
N GLY A 48 -2.80 1.30 8.65
CA GLY A 48 -2.80 -0.14 8.44
C GLY A 48 -1.44 -0.66 7.97
N LEU A 49 -0.77 0.00 7.03
CA LEU A 49 0.58 -0.36 6.59
C LEU A 49 1.59 -0.33 7.76
N CYS A 50 1.49 0.68 8.63
CA CYS A 50 2.31 0.80 9.83
C CYS A 50 2.04 -0.33 10.83
N ILE A 51 0.77 -0.60 11.15
CA ILE A 51 0.36 -1.68 12.07
C ILE A 51 0.78 -3.04 11.50
N GLY A 52 0.58 -3.26 10.20
CA GLY A 52 0.94 -4.49 9.50
C GLY A 52 2.44 -4.75 9.49
N SER A 53 3.24 -3.73 9.18
CA SER A 53 4.70 -3.87 9.12
C SER A 53 5.32 -4.13 10.49
N ILE A 54 4.90 -3.40 11.53
CA ILE A 54 5.37 -3.60 12.91
C ILE A 54 4.82 -4.91 13.48
N GLY A 55 3.53 -5.18 13.25
CA GLY A 55 2.85 -6.38 13.73
C GLY A 55 3.49 -7.64 13.18
N PHE A 56 3.71 -7.70 11.86
CA PHE A 56 4.37 -8.82 11.22
C PHE A 56 5.83 -8.99 11.69
N ALA A 57 6.57 -7.89 11.88
CA ALA A 57 7.93 -7.96 12.42
C ALA A 57 8.00 -8.50 13.86
N ARG A 58 6.91 -8.37 14.64
CA ARG A 58 6.81 -8.91 16.02
C ARG A 58 6.26 -10.32 16.07
N LEU A 59 5.35 -10.66 15.15
CA LEU A 59 4.80 -12.00 15.03
C LEU A 59 5.90 -12.93 14.51
N ARG A 60 6.35 -13.87 15.35
CA ARG A 60 7.36 -14.87 14.97
C ARG A 60 6.77 -15.95 14.06
N ILE A 61 6.10 -15.55 12.98
CA ILE A 61 5.57 -16.47 11.97
C ILE A 61 6.75 -17.17 11.32
N THR A 62 6.72 -18.50 11.34
CA THR A 62 7.73 -19.39 10.78
C THR A 62 7.15 -20.11 9.57
N GLY A 63 7.88 -20.13 8.46
CA GLY A 63 7.48 -20.81 7.23
C GLY A 63 8.17 -20.25 5.99
N PRO A 64 7.98 -20.89 4.82
CA PRO A 64 8.56 -20.41 3.57
C PRO A 64 8.06 -19.00 3.25
N PRO A 65 8.94 -18.02 2.97
CA PRO A 65 8.57 -16.60 2.84
C PRO A 65 7.58 -16.36 1.69
N LEU A 66 7.77 -17.04 0.56
CA LEU A 66 6.86 -16.96 -0.59
C LEU A 66 5.48 -17.55 -0.29
N ARG A 67 5.39 -18.52 0.62
CA ARG A 67 4.11 -19.08 1.04
C ARG A 67 3.37 -18.11 1.95
N ILE A 68 4.08 -17.45 2.86
CA ILE A 68 3.49 -16.41 3.71
C ILE A 68 3.01 -15.24 2.84
N TYR A 69 3.85 -14.78 1.92
CA TYR A 69 3.48 -13.75 0.96
C TYR A 69 2.24 -14.15 0.13
N ALA A 70 2.20 -15.38 -0.40
CA ALA A 70 1.03 -15.88 -1.11
C ALA A 70 -0.27 -15.86 -0.27
N LEU A 71 -0.17 -16.21 1.02
CA LEU A 71 -1.31 -16.17 1.94
C LEU A 71 -1.77 -14.73 2.24
N LEU A 72 -0.82 -13.79 2.36
CA LEU A 72 -1.13 -12.36 2.53
C LEU A 72 -1.86 -11.82 1.30
N GLU A 73 -1.35 -12.07 0.10
CA GLU A 73 -1.96 -11.64 -1.17
C GLU A 73 -3.36 -12.24 -1.37
N LEU A 74 -3.54 -13.51 -1.04
CA LEU A 74 -4.85 -14.16 -1.05
C LEU A 74 -5.81 -13.53 -0.04
N GLY A 75 -5.32 -13.22 1.17
CA GLY A 75 -6.09 -12.51 2.20
C GLY A 75 -6.51 -11.10 1.75
N ILE A 76 -5.61 -10.35 1.10
CA ILE A 76 -5.91 -9.04 0.51
C ILE A 76 -7.01 -9.16 -0.53
N GLY A 77 -6.93 -10.16 -1.43
CA GLY A 77 -7.97 -10.45 -2.41
C GLY A 77 -9.33 -10.75 -1.79
N ILE A 78 -9.38 -11.61 -0.77
CA ILE A 78 -10.61 -11.92 -0.03
C ILE A 78 -11.18 -10.66 0.63
N CYS A 79 -10.35 -9.90 1.32
CA CYS A 79 -10.75 -8.64 1.94
C CYS A 79 -11.29 -7.64 0.91
N GLY A 80 -10.69 -7.56 -0.29
CA GLY A 80 -11.18 -6.72 -1.38
C GLY A 80 -12.62 -7.06 -1.79
N ILE A 81 -12.94 -8.35 -1.93
CA ILE A 81 -14.31 -8.82 -2.20
C ILE A 81 -15.24 -8.49 -1.03
N LEU A 82 -14.80 -8.76 0.21
CA LEU A 82 -15.59 -8.50 1.41
C LEU A 82 -15.93 -7.02 1.57
N VAL A 83 -14.97 -6.11 1.30
CA VAL A 83 -15.19 -4.67 1.33
C VAL A 83 -16.19 -4.26 0.25
N LEU A 84 -16.05 -4.78 -0.97
CA LEU A 84 -17.00 -4.51 -2.06
C LEU A 84 -18.43 -4.97 -1.72
N ALA A 85 -18.57 -6.16 -1.12
CA ALA A 85 -19.86 -6.70 -0.70
C ALA A 85 -20.43 -6.01 0.55
N GLY A 86 -19.57 -5.51 1.44
CA GLY A 86 -19.94 -4.86 2.69
C GLY A 86 -20.48 -3.45 2.52
N ILE A 87 -19.96 -2.68 1.55
CA ILE A 87 -20.32 -1.28 1.34
C ILE A 87 -21.83 -1.05 1.08
N PRO A 88 -22.53 -1.86 0.26
CA PRO A 88 -23.98 -1.76 0.09
C PRO A 88 -24.76 -2.01 1.40
N VAL A 89 -24.28 -2.91 2.25
CA VAL A 89 -24.91 -3.24 3.54
C VAL A 89 -24.74 -2.09 4.51
N VAL A 90 -23.53 -1.52 4.58
CA VAL A 90 -23.26 -0.29 5.35
C VAL A 90 -24.20 0.81 4.87
N GLY A 91 -24.36 1.01 3.57
CA GLY A 91 -25.31 1.98 3.00
C GLY A 91 -26.75 1.79 3.49
N ARG A 92 -27.28 0.55 3.50
CA ARG A 92 -28.68 0.26 3.92
C ARG A 92 -28.90 0.44 5.41
N VAL A 93 -28.01 -0.07 6.24
CA VAL A 93 -28.08 0.10 7.70
C VAL A 93 -28.02 1.59 8.07
N TYR A 94 -27.28 2.37 7.28
CA TYR A 94 -27.13 3.81 7.49
C TYR A 94 -28.33 4.64 7.05
N VAL A 95 -28.96 4.30 5.90
CA VAL A 95 -30.21 4.93 5.46
C VAL A 95 -31.32 4.70 6.49
N ALA A 96 -31.33 3.54 7.13
CA ALA A 96 -32.26 3.23 8.22
C ALA A 96 -31.96 4.00 9.52
N ALA A 97 -30.72 4.45 9.75
CA ALA A 97 -30.30 5.11 10.98
C ALA A 97 -30.54 6.64 11.00
N ALA A 98 -31.03 7.24 9.91
CA ALA A 98 -31.64 8.58 9.83
C ALA A 98 -30.97 9.74 10.63
N ALA A 99 -29.64 9.76 10.75
CA ALA A 99 -28.92 10.88 11.34
C ALA A 99 -28.37 11.79 10.22
N HIS A 100 -28.84 13.03 10.16
CA HIS A 100 -28.37 14.06 9.24
C HIS A 100 -27.32 14.96 9.90
N GLY A 101 -26.30 15.39 9.15
CA GLY A 101 -25.30 16.39 9.59
C GLY A 101 -23.89 15.85 9.86
N LEU A 102 -23.02 16.71 10.40
CA LEU A 102 -21.59 16.47 10.59
C LEU A 102 -21.24 15.16 11.35
N PRO A 103 -21.94 14.78 12.44
CA PRO A 103 -21.63 13.54 13.18
C PRO A 103 -21.83 12.28 12.33
N SER A 104 -22.83 12.30 11.44
CA SER A 104 -23.09 11.19 10.53
C SER A 104 -21.97 11.04 9.49
N MET A 105 -21.36 12.13 9.06
CA MET A 105 -20.27 12.12 8.09
C MET A 105 -18.99 11.51 8.68
N PHE A 106 -18.65 11.88 9.92
CA PHE A 106 -17.51 11.32 10.64
C PHE A 106 -17.70 9.84 10.97
N LEU A 107 -18.90 9.43 11.40
CA LEU A 107 -19.19 8.04 11.69
C LEU A 107 -19.11 7.16 10.42
N ARG A 108 -19.60 7.64 9.26
CA ARG A 108 -19.43 6.95 7.97
C ARG A 108 -17.96 6.76 7.62
N GLY A 109 -17.17 7.84 7.70
CA GLY A 109 -15.75 7.78 7.41
C GLY A 109 -15.00 6.84 8.35
N PHE A 110 -15.34 6.84 9.64
CA PHE A 110 -14.72 5.98 10.63
C PHE A 110 -15.04 4.49 10.40
N ILE A 111 -16.31 4.14 10.14
CA ILE A 111 -16.71 2.75 9.86
C ILE A 111 -16.04 2.26 8.56
N ALA A 112 -16.05 3.08 7.52
CA ALA A 112 -15.42 2.72 6.25
C ALA A 112 -13.90 2.56 6.39
N ALA A 113 -13.23 3.45 7.14
CA ALA A 113 -11.82 3.32 7.48
C ALA A 113 -11.54 2.01 8.25
N LEU A 114 -12.40 1.65 9.19
CA LEU A 114 -12.29 0.39 9.95
C LEU A 114 -12.45 -0.84 9.05
N CYS A 115 -13.33 -0.80 8.06
CA CYS A 115 -13.48 -1.87 7.06
C CYS A 115 -12.24 -2.00 6.15
N MET A 116 -11.50 -0.91 5.93
CA MET A 116 -10.27 -0.91 5.12
C MET A 116 -9.03 -1.33 5.91
N LEU A 117 -9.06 -1.29 7.24
CA LEU A 117 -7.92 -1.69 8.07
C LEU A 117 -7.45 -3.15 7.85
N PRO A 118 -8.33 -4.17 7.79
CA PRO A 118 -7.89 -5.54 7.56
C PRO A 118 -7.04 -5.73 6.30
N PRO A 119 -7.47 -5.30 5.09
CA PRO A 119 -6.61 -5.44 3.92
C PRO A 119 -5.35 -4.59 4.00
N THR A 120 -5.39 -3.36 4.55
CA THR A 120 -4.19 -2.50 4.61
C THR A 120 -3.15 -3.02 5.60
N ILE A 121 -3.56 -3.68 6.69
CA ILE A 121 -2.67 -4.42 7.59
C ILE A 121 -1.97 -5.57 6.86
N LEU A 122 -2.70 -6.34 6.04
CA LEU A 122 -2.10 -7.42 5.24
C LEU A 122 -1.13 -6.88 4.19
N MET A 123 -1.46 -5.76 3.54
CA MET A 123 -0.57 -5.06 2.61
C MET A 123 0.72 -4.60 3.31
N GLY A 124 0.62 -4.09 4.55
CA GLY A 124 1.76 -3.67 5.35
C GLY A 124 2.70 -4.80 5.75
N ALA A 125 2.16 -6.01 5.90
CA ALA A 125 2.93 -7.21 6.22
C ALA A 125 3.71 -7.79 5.01
N SER A 126 3.33 -7.41 3.78
CA SER A 126 3.81 -8.06 2.55
C SER A 126 5.30 -7.83 2.28
N LEU A 127 5.78 -6.58 2.44
CA LEU A 127 7.21 -6.26 2.30
C LEU A 127 8.06 -6.96 3.37
N PRO A 128 7.78 -6.82 4.68
CA PRO A 128 8.53 -7.54 5.72
C PRO A 128 8.55 -9.07 5.55
N ALA A 129 7.48 -9.67 5.02
CA ALA A 129 7.39 -11.12 4.81
C ALA A 129 8.45 -11.67 3.85
N ILE A 130 8.75 -10.95 2.77
CA ILE A 130 9.75 -11.39 1.79
C ILE A 130 11.15 -11.02 2.25
N VAL A 131 11.32 -9.84 2.86
CA VAL A 131 12.67 -9.30 3.04
C VAL A 131 13.36 -9.77 4.33
N ARG A 132 12.61 -10.31 5.30
CA ARG A 132 13.17 -10.92 6.52
C ARG A 132 14.23 -12.01 6.26
N GLN A 133 14.27 -12.64 5.09
CA GLN A 133 15.30 -13.63 4.73
C GLN A 133 16.36 -13.12 3.73
N LEU A 134 16.22 -11.88 3.25
CA LEU A 134 17.29 -11.17 2.53
C LEU A 134 18.23 -10.45 3.50
N GLU A 135 17.81 -10.23 4.76
CA GLU A 135 18.61 -9.67 5.86
C GLU A 135 19.79 -10.62 6.22
N GLY A 136 20.89 -10.48 5.49
CA GLY A 136 22.10 -11.30 5.65
C GLY A 136 23.01 -11.29 4.42
N ALA A 137 22.47 -10.98 3.23
CA ALA A 137 23.28 -10.77 2.04
C ALA A 137 23.93 -9.37 2.05
N PRO A 138 25.20 -9.21 1.61
CA PRO A 138 25.83 -7.90 1.44
C PRO A 138 25.00 -6.94 0.54
N GLU A 139 24.22 -7.51 -0.38
CA GLU A 139 23.35 -6.78 -1.30
C GLU A 139 21.93 -6.50 -0.75
N ALA A 140 21.62 -6.88 0.49
CA ALA A 140 20.26 -6.82 1.05
C ALA A 140 19.63 -5.44 0.91
N VAL A 141 20.34 -4.37 1.30
CA VAL A 141 19.85 -2.99 1.23
C VAL A 141 19.54 -2.55 -0.20
N SER A 142 20.39 -2.94 -1.16
CA SER A 142 20.13 -2.66 -2.58
C SER A 142 18.89 -3.39 -3.07
N TRP A 143 18.69 -4.64 -2.63
CA TRP A 143 17.55 -5.45 -2.99
C TRP A 143 16.23 -4.96 -2.41
N TRP A 144 16.22 -4.50 -1.15
CA TRP A 144 15.09 -3.78 -0.54
C TRP A 144 14.65 -2.62 -1.44
N GLY A 145 15.61 -1.78 -1.87
CA GLY A 145 15.36 -0.65 -2.75
C GLY A 145 14.79 -1.06 -4.11
N PHE A 146 15.30 -2.13 -4.72
CA PHE A 146 14.78 -2.63 -6.00
C PHE A 146 13.36 -3.20 -5.91
N LEU A 147 13.06 -3.99 -4.87
CA LEU A 147 11.71 -4.54 -4.66
C LEU A 147 10.69 -3.44 -4.37
N TYR A 148 11.06 -2.48 -3.50
CA TYR A 148 10.23 -1.31 -3.21
C TYR A 148 10.04 -0.44 -4.46
N GLY A 149 11.09 -0.18 -5.24
CA GLY A 149 11.01 0.56 -6.50
C GLY A 149 10.12 -0.13 -7.54
N GLY A 150 10.21 -1.46 -7.65
CA GLY A 150 9.32 -2.25 -8.52
C GLY A 150 7.86 -2.17 -8.07
N ASN A 151 7.61 -2.24 -6.76
CA ASN A 151 6.28 -2.05 -6.19
C ASN A 151 5.72 -0.64 -6.50
N THR A 152 6.52 0.42 -6.31
CA THR A 152 6.13 1.79 -6.62
C THR A 152 5.88 2.01 -8.11
N ALA A 153 6.67 1.39 -8.99
CA ALA A 153 6.44 1.46 -10.44
C ALA A 153 5.11 0.79 -10.82
N GLY A 154 4.83 -0.38 -10.24
CA GLY A 154 3.55 -1.05 -10.38
C GLY A 154 2.38 -0.25 -9.82
N ALA A 155 2.59 0.43 -8.69
CA ALA A 155 1.64 1.33 -8.05
C ALA A 155 1.27 2.50 -8.96
N VAL A 156 2.26 3.20 -9.55
CA VAL A 156 2.01 4.27 -10.54
C VAL A 156 1.20 3.75 -11.72
N PHE A 157 1.54 2.57 -12.26
CA PHE A 157 0.77 1.95 -13.33
C PHE A 157 -0.66 1.61 -12.89
N GLY A 158 -0.84 1.07 -11.70
CA GLY A 158 -2.14 0.78 -11.09
C GLY A 158 -3.00 2.04 -10.94
N CYS A 159 -2.39 3.16 -10.55
CA CYS A 159 -3.09 4.45 -10.45
C CYS A 159 -3.70 4.88 -11.79
N LEU A 160 -2.88 4.84 -12.83
CA LEU A 160 -3.29 5.24 -14.18
C LEU A 160 -4.31 4.25 -14.75
N LEU A 161 -4.08 2.95 -14.58
CA LEU A 161 -4.98 1.90 -15.04
C LEU A 161 -6.35 2.00 -14.37
N ALA A 162 -6.40 2.20 -13.05
CA ALA A 162 -7.64 2.35 -12.30
C ALA A 162 -8.39 3.61 -12.73
N GLY A 163 -7.73 4.77 -12.68
CA GLY A 163 -8.35 6.07 -12.94
C GLY A 163 -8.80 6.27 -14.37
N TYR A 164 -7.94 5.96 -15.35
CA TYR A 164 -8.16 6.32 -16.75
C TYR A 164 -8.79 5.24 -17.60
N TYR A 165 -8.69 3.97 -17.19
CA TYR A 165 -9.20 2.85 -17.98
C TYR A 165 -10.33 2.12 -17.24
N LEU A 166 -10.05 1.55 -16.07
CA LEU A 166 -11.02 0.72 -15.35
C LEU A 166 -12.25 1.51 -14.93
N LEU A 167 -12.08 2.65 -14.25
CA LEU A 167 -13.21 3.44 -13.74
C LEU A 167 -13.85 4.35 -14.80
N ARG A 168 -13.19 4.52 -15.95
CA ARG A 168 -13.73 5.25 -17.09
C ARG A 168 -14.69 4.40 -17.91
N ILE A 169 -14.29 3.16 -18.19
CA ILE A 169 -15.02 2.25 -19.07
C ILE A 169 -15.96 1.36 -18.24
N TYR A 170 -15.53 1.00 -17.04
CA TYR A 170 -16.21 0.06 -16.15
C TYR A 170 -16.54 0.70 -14.79
N ASN A 171 -17.09 -0.09 -13.88
CA ASN A 171 -17.48 0.33 -12.54
C ASN A 171 -16.46 -0.09 -11.46
N THR A 172 -16.68 0.39 -10.23
CA THR A 172 -15.86 0.07 -9.05
C THR A 172 -15.78 -1.44 -8.77
N ALA A 173 -16.83 -2.20 -9.09
CA ALA A 173 -16.85 -3.65 -8.94
C ALA A 173 -15.87 -4.35 -9.90
N ILE A 174 -15.90 -4.01 -11.19
CA ILE A 174 -14.98 -4.58 -12.18
C ILE A 174 -13.53 -4.20 -11.84
N ALA A 175 -13.28 -2.95 -11.44
CA ALA A 175 -11.95 -2.54 -10.99
C ALA A 175 -11.46 -3.36 -9.79
N THR A 176 -12.34 -3.64 -8.83
CA THR A 176 -12.04 -4.52 -7.68
C THR A 176 -11.76 -5.94 -8.12
N TYR A 177 -12.56 -6.52 -9.03
CA TYR A 177 -12.33 -7.87 -9.55
C TYR A 177 -11.00 -7.99 -10.29
N VAL A 178 -10.59 -6.95 -11.03
CA VAL A 178 -9.26 -6.90 -11.66
C VAL A 178 -8.16 -6.91 -10.60
N ALA A 179 -8.27 -6.07 -9.56
CA ALA A 179 -7.29 -6.06 -8.47
C ALA A 179 -7.23 -7.42 -7.73
N VAL A 180 -8.37 -8.05 -7.48
CA VAL A 180 -8.45 -9.39 -6.88
C VAL A 180 -7.81 -10.43 -7.80
N ALA A 181 -8.08 -10.39 -9.11
CA ALA A 181 -7.47 -11.31 -10.08
C ALA A 181 -5.95 -11.18 -10.10
N ILE A 182 -5.43 -9.95 -10.01
CA ILE A 182 -3.99 -9.69 -9.88
C ILE A 182 -3.45 -10.33 -8.60
N ASN A 183 -4.08 -10.12 -7.44
CA ASN A 183 -3.66 -10.73 -6.18
C ASN A 183 -3.71 -12.25 -6.20
N LEU A 184 -4.75 -12.85 -6.79
CA LEU A 184 -4.85 -14.29 -6.96
C LEU A 184 -3.75 -14.82 -7.88
N GLY A 185 -3.41 -14.10 -8.95
CA GLY A 185 -2.29 -14.42 -9.82
C GLY A 185 -0.96 -14.38 -9.09
N VAL A 186 -0.71 -13.31 -8.32
CA VAL A 186 0.48 -13.15 -7.48
C VAL A 186 0.56 -14.26 -6.43
N ALA A 187 -0.55 -14.58 -5.76
CA ALA A 187 -0.62 -15.64 -4.77
C ALA A 187 -0.35 -17.02 -5.38
N LEU A 188 -0.96 -17.34 -6.53
CA LEU A 188 -0.76 -18.62 -7.22
C LEU A 188 0.69 -18.79 -7.67
N VAL A 189 1.26 -17.78 -8.33
CA VAL A 189 2.66 -17.82 -8.76
C VAL A 189 3.60 -17.92 -7.55
N SER A 190 3.36 -17.14 -6.49
CA SER A 190 4.18 -17.22 -5.28
C SER A 190 4.09 -18.59 -4.61
N PHE A 191 2.91 -19.21 -4.58
CA PHE A 191 2.70 -20.54 -4.00
C PHE A 191 3.36 -21.66 -4.82
N THR A 192 3.27 -21.61 -6.15
CA THR A 192 3.93 -22.59 -7.04
C THR A 192 5.46 -22.46 -6.93
N VAL A 193 5.98 -21.24 -6.95
CA VAL A 193 7.41 -20.96 -6.84
C VAL A 193 7.95 -21.34 -5.45
N SER A 194 7.14 -21.19 -4.40
CA SER A 194 7.51 -21.61 -3.04
C SER A 194 7.81 -23.10 -2.93
N ARG A 195 7.27 -23.94 -3.81
CA ARG A 195 7.52 -25.40 -3.82
C ARG A 195 8.75 -25.79 -4.65
N GLY A 196 9.20 -24.91 -5.54
CA GLY A 196 10.33 -25.15 -6.43
C GLY A 196 11.70 -24.84 -5.81
N PRO A 197 12.78 -24.97 -6.60
CA PRO A 197 14.15 -24.69 -6.17
C PRO A 197 14.32 -23.28 -5.60
N LEU A 198 13.56 -22.31 -6.13
CA LEU A 198 13.56 -20.92 -5.66
C LEU A 198 13.00 -20.77 -4.24
N GLY A 199 11.86 -21.40 -3.94
CA GLY A 199 11.29 -21.40 -2.59
C GLY A 199 12.19 -22.10 -1.58
N GLN A 200 12.85 -23.19 -1.99
CA GLN A 200 13.82 -23.91 -1.15
C GLN A 200 15.09 -23.07 -0.90
N ALA A 201 15.64 -22.43 -1.93
CA ALA A 201 16.80 -21.54 -1.81
C ALA A 201 16.54 -20.36 -0.88
N LEU A 202 15.34 -19.76 -0.94
CA LEU A 202 14.95 -18.67 -0.04
C LEU A 202 14.73 -19.16 1.38
N SER A 203 14.13 -20.34 1.56
CA SER A 203 13.89 -20.93 2.88
C SER A 203 15.17 -21.42 3.57
N ALA A 204 16.20 -21.78 2.80
CA ALA A 204 17.49 -22.26 3.29
C ALA A 204 18.39 -21.16 3.87
N VAL A 205 18.07 -19.87 3.63
CA VAL A 205 18.80 -18.76 4.25
C VAL A 205 18.40 -18.69 5.73
N ASN A 206 19.28 -19.19 6.59
CA ASN A 206 19.07 -19.22 8.03
C ASN A 206 19.06 -17.78 8.57
N PRO A 207 17.97 -17.30 9.21
CA PRO A 207 17.89 -15.97 9.79
C PRO A 207 18.65 -15.89 11.12
N GLU A 208 19.88 -16.39 11.17
CA GLU A 208 20.81 -16.19 12.28
C GLU A 208 21.53 -14.85 12.09
N PHE A 209 20.75 -13.78 12.10
CA PHE A 209 21.28 -12.48 12.47
C PHE A 209 20.33 -11.85 13.47
N SER A 210 20.78 -11.82 14.72
CA SER A 210 20.24 -10.94 15.74
C SER A 210 20.51 -9.54 15.23
N ALA A 211 19.49 -8.91 14.61
CA ALA A 211 19.58 -7.52 14.20
C ALA A 211 20.11 -6.74 15.39
N SER A 212 21.36 -6.27 15.28
CA SER A 212 21.86 -5.21 16.15
C SER A 212 20.91 -4.05 15.87
N ARG A 213 19.88 -3.94 16.71
CA ARG A 213 18.94 -2.82 16.69
C ARG A 213 19.73 -1.63 17.17
N SER A 214 20.58 -1.08 16.31
CA SER A 214 21.09 0.27 16.47
C SER A 214 19.84 1.14 16.52
N ARG A 215 19.45 1.54 17.73
CA ARG A 215 18.31 2.43 17.91
C ARG A 215 18.67 3.71 17.19
N LEU A 216 17.99 3.98 16.08
CA LEU A 216 18.08 5.28 15.43
C LEU A 216 17.72 6.34 16.49
N PRO A 217 18.47 7.44 16.57
CA PRO A 217 18.15 8.51 17.50
C PRO A 217 16.73 9.01 17.24
N ALA A 218 16.01 9.32 18.33
CA ALA A 218 14.61 9.73 18.26
C ALA A 218 14.39 10.93 17.33
N SER A 219 15.38 11.82 17.22
CA SER A 219 15.35 12.95 16.29
C SER A 219 15.20 12.54 14.82
N ILE A 220 15.89 11.48 14.38
CA ILE A 220 15.78 10.97 13.01
C ILE A 220 14.40 10.35 12.79
N LEU A 221 13.89 9.59 13.77
CA LEU A 221 12.54 9.01 13.69
C LEU A 221 11.45 10.09 13.64
N ILE A 222 11.60 11.15 14.43
CA ILE A 222 10.69 12.31 14.42
C ILE A 222 10.79 13.05 13.07
N ALA A 223 11.99 13.27 12.54
CA ALA A 223 12.17 13.92 11.24
C ALA A 223 11.52 13.12 10.10
N ILE A 224 11.71 11.80 10.06
CA ILE A 224 11.06 10.91 9.08
C ILE A 224 9.53 10.97 9.24
N GLY A 225 9.03 10.90 10.48
CA GLY A 225 7.60 10.98 10.77
C GLY A 225 6.97 12.30 10.36
N LEU A 226 7.63 13.43 10.65
CA LEU A 226 7.17 14.75 10.25
C LEU A 226 7.21 14.93 8.73
N SER A 227 8.28 14.46 8.07
CA SER A 227 8.39 14.48 6.60
C SER A 227 7.27 13.67 5.93
N GLY A 228 6.97 12.47 6.43
CA GLY A 228 5.84 11.68 5.94
C GLY A 228 4.49 12.34 6.20
N ALA A 229 4.29 12.92 7.39
CA ALA A 229 3.06 13.61 7.75
C ALA A 229 2.83 14.87 6.90
N THR A 230 3.87 15.65 6.62
CA THR A 230 3.78 16.83 5.75
C THR A 230 3.56 16.43 4.29
N ALA A 231 4.18 15.34 3.82
CA ALA A 231 3.96 14.83 2.46
C ALA A 231 2.51 14.37 2.24
N LEU A 232 1.95 13.56 3.16
CA LEU A 232 0.54 13.14 3.11
C LEU A 232 -0.42 14.32 3.30
N GLY A 233 -0.07 15.28 4.18
CA GLY A 233 -0.85 16.52 4.34
C GLY A 233 -0.86 17.37 3.07
N ALA A 234 0.28 17.49 2.39
CA ALA A 234 0.40 18.18 1.11
C ALA A 234 -0.42 17.50 0.02
N GLU A 235 -0.44 16.16 -0.01
CA GLU A 235 -1.30 15.39 -0.91
C GLU A 235 -2.79 15.73 -0.70
N VAL A 236 -3.26 15.77 0.55
CA VAL A 236 -4.66 16.16 0.86
C VAL A 236 -4.96 17.60 0.46
N VAL A 237 -4.04 18.53 0.69
CA VAL A 237 -4.23 19.95 0.34
C VAL A 237 -4.25 20.13 -1.18
N TRP A 238 -3.30 19.51 -1.91
CA TRP A 238 -3.22 19.62 -3.36
C TRP A 238 -4.38 18.94 -4.08
N THR A 239 -4.81 17.75 -3.64
CA THR A 239 -6.01 17.09 -4.18
C THR A 239 -7.26 17.95 -3.99
N ARG A 240 -7.38 18.64 -2.85
CA ARG A 240 -8.49 19.57 -2.61
C ARG A 240 -8.41 20.81 -3.52
N LEU A 241 -7.25 21.46 -3.62
CA LEU A 241 -7.07 22.67 -4.44
C LEU A 241 -7.24 22.38 -5.93
N LEU A 242 -6.57 21.34 -6.45
CA LEU A 242 -6.70 20.93 -7.84
C LEU A 242 -8.09 20.40 -8.15
N GLY A 243 -8.75 19.74 -7.19
CA GLY A 243 -10.15 19.33 -7.31
C GLY A 243 -11.12 20.51 -7.42
N MET A 244 -10.82 21.67 -6.83
CA MET A 244 -11.61 22.89 -7.02
C MET A 244 -11.39 23.54 -8.38
N MET A 245 -10.18 23.42 -8.95
CA MET A 245 -9.84 24.03 -10.25
C MET A 245 -10.25 23.16 -11.45
N LEU A 246 -10.00 21.86 -11.38
CA LEU A 246 -10.17 20.89 -12.48
C LEU A 246 -11.43 20.03 -12.33
N GLY A 247 -12.18 20.21 -11.23
CA GLY A 247 -13.31 19.38 -10.85
C GLY A 247 -12.90 18.17 -10.01
N SER A 248 -13.75 17.81 -9.04
CA SER A 248 -13.48 16.73 -8.10
C SER A 248 -13.81 15.37 -8.70
N THR A 249 -12.94 14.92 -9.60
CA THR A 249 -13.09 13.64 -10.31
C THR A 249 -12.04 12.63 -9.89
N VAL A 250 -12.35 11.35 -10.14
CA VAL A 250 -11.42 10.25 -9.90
C VAL A 250 -10.16 10.36 -10.77
N TYR A 251 -10.27 10.98 -11.95
CA TYR A 251 -9.14 11.24 -12.84
C TYR A 251 -8.10 12.15 -12.19
N VAL A 252 -8.55 13.27 -11.58
CA VAL A 252 -7.67 14.22 -10.92
C VAL A 252 -6.96 13.55 -9.74
N PHE A 253 -7.68 12.79 -8.93
CA PHE A 253 -7.06 12.02 -7.84
C PHE A 253 -6.02 11.03 -8.35
N SER A 254 -6.34 10.28 -9.42
CA SER A 254 -5.45 9.26 -9.98
C SER A 254 -4.14 9.84 -10.53
N VAL A 255 -4.19 11.01 -11.18
CA VAL A 255 -2.97 11.71 -11.63
C VAL A 255 -2.17 12.22 -10.45
N ILE A 256 -2.81 12.81 -9.44
CA ILE A 256 -2.09 13.33 -8.28
C ILE A 256 -1.35 12.21 -7.57
N LEU A 257 -2.02 11.07 -7.36
CA LEU A 257 -1.40 9.90 -6.75
C LEU A 257 -0.26 9.35 -7.61
N ALA A 258 -0.42 9.27 -8.93
CA ALA A 258 0.64 8.85 -9.85
C ALA A 258 1.85 9.80 -9.81
N VAL A 259 1.63 11.12 -9.80
CA VAL A 259 2.68 12.13 -9.70
C VAL A 259 3.37 12.07 -8.32
N PHE A 260 2.59 11.91 -7.25
CA PHE A 260 3.11 11.82 -5.89
C PHE A 260 4.01 10.59 -5.72
N LEU A 261 3.56 9.41 -6.16
CA LEU A 261 4.35 8.17 -6.14
C LEU A 261 5.59 8.26 -7.04
N THR A 262 5.48 8.88 -8.21
CA THR A 262 6.64 9.12 -9.09
C THR A 262 7.64 10.06 -8.42
N GLY A 263 7.16 11.10 -7.74
CA GLY A 263 7.97 12.01 -6.93
C GLY A 263 8.70 11.29 -5.80
N LEU A 264 8.01 10.41 -5.06
CA LEU A 264 8.62 9.57 -4.02
C LEU A 264 9.68 8.63 -4.59
N ALA A 265 9.43 8.02 -5.75
CA ALA A 265 10.39 7.15 -6.42
C ALA A 265 11.64 7.91 -6.87
N LEU A 266 11.47 9.06 -7.53
CA LEU A 266 12.58 9.92 -7.97
C LEU A 266 13.36 10.50 -6.79
N GLY A 267 12.66 10.95 -5.75
CA GLY A 267 13.27 11.44 -4.52
C GLY A 267 14.09 10.37 -3.81
N SER A 268 13.57 9.15 -3.72
CA SER A 268 14.30 8.01 -3.15
C SER A 268 15.55 7.65 -3.97
N ALA A 269 15.46 7.70 -5.29
CA ALA A 269 16.58 7.47 -6.19
C ALA A 269 17.66 8.56 -6.06
N ALA A 270 17.25 9.83 -6.01
CA ALA A 270 18.14 10.97 -5.80
C ALA A 270 18.81 10.90 -4.41
N GLY A 271 18.06 10.63 -3.35
CA GLY A 271 18.59 10.42 -1.99
C GLY A 271 19.59 9.28 -1.94
N SER A 272 19.27 8.15 -2.60
CA SER A 272 20.19 7.00 -2.71
C SER A 272 21.46 7.32 -3.51
N TRP A 273 21.40 8.25 -4.47
CA TRP A 273 22.57 8.70 -5.23
C TRP A 273 23.43 9.68 -4.42
N VAL A 274 22.82 10.60 -3.68
CA VAL A 274 23.51 11.51 -2.77
C VAL A 274 24.18 10.73 -1.63
N ALA A 275 23.47 9.78 -1.02
CA ALA A 275 23.98 8.91 0.04
C ALA A 275 25.22 8.11 -0.38
N ARG A 276 25.30 7.72 -1.65
CA ARG A 276 26.48 7.03 -2.20
C ARG A 276 27.68 7.95 -2.40
N ARG A 277 27.47 9.26 -2.47
CA ARG A 277 28.53 10.28 -2.64
C ARG A 277 28.98 10.91 -1.31
N THR A 278 28.16 10.88 -0.26
CA THR A 278 28.50 11.45 1.04
C THR A 278 28.96 10.36 2.02
N ARG A 279 30.11 10.56 2.69
CA ARG A 279 30.64 9.66 3.72
C ARG A 279 29.79 9.59 5.01
N ASN A 280 28.82 10.50 5.19
CA ASN A 280 27.96 10.59 6.36
C ASN A 280 26.51 10.27 5.98
N ALA A 281 26.02 9.11 6.41
CA ALA A 281 24.63 8.66 6.21
C ALA A 281 23.58 9.62 6.80
N ALA A 282 23.95 10.46 7.78
CA ALA A 282 23.07 11.46 8.39
C ALA A 282 22.82 12.70 7.52
N LEU A 283 23.67 12.99 6.52
CA LEU A 283 23.48 14.11 5.59
C LEU A 283 22.65 13.73 4.34
N ALA A 284 22.26 12.45 4.23
CA ALA A 284 21.54 11.92 3.07
C ALA A 284 20.08 11.53 3.36
N LEU A 285 19.62 11.73 4.59
CA LEU A 285 18.22 11.63 5.06
C LEU A 285 17.55 12.99 4.95
#